data_AF-A0A6C0U5A7-F1
#
_entry.id   AF-A0A6C0U5A7-F1
#
_cell.length_a   1.000
_cell.length_b   1.000
_cell.length_c   1.000
_cell.angle_alpha   90.00
_cell.angle_beta   90.00
_cell.angle_gamma   90.00
#
_symmetry.space_group_name_H-M   'P 1'
#
loop_
_entity.id
_entity.type
_entity.pdbx_description
1 polymer ?
#
loop_
_entity_poly.entity_id
_entity_poly.type
_entity_poly.pdbx_seq_one_letter_code
_entity_poly.pdbx_strand_id
1 'polypeptide(L)'
;MSLHCGAEVAVIVSPSIPVDTLPASQVQNIFLGRSSYFPGELRAIPVDQAEGSETQRAFYRDVMGQSPAQIKSHWSKILFTGRGRPPGRLPTMRK
;
A
#
# COMPACT_ATOMS: atom_id res chain seq x y z
N MET A 1 -12.21 15.53 28.77
CA MET A 1 -11.78 16.09 27.48
C MET A 1 -10.84 15.09 26.84
N SER A 2 -11.20 14.50 25.69
CA SER A 2 -10.37 13.53 25.00
C SER A 2 -9.54 14.23 23.93
N LEU A 3 -8.22 14.09 24.00
CA LEU A 3 -7.30 14.53 22.96
C LEU A 3 -7.36 13.51 21.81
N HIS A 4 -7.79 13.94 20.62
CA HIS A 4 -7.68 13.12 19.42
C HIS A 4 -6.28 13.32 18.84
N CYS A 5 -5.45 12.28 18.86
CA CYS A 5 -4.20 12.24 18.10
C CYS A 5 -4.55 11.81 16.67
N GLY A 6 -4.49 12.74 15.71
CA GLY A 6 -4.65 12.42 14.29
C GLY A 6 -3.36 11.83 13.75
N ALA A 7 -3.31 10.51 13.56
CA ALA A 7 -2.23 9.85 12.84
C ALA A 7 -2.60 9.79 11.35
N GLU A 8 -2.19 10.81 10.59
CA GLU A 8 -2.40 10.84 9.14
C GLU A 8 -1.49 9.82 8.43
N VAL A 9 -2.02 9.17 7.40
CA VAL A 9 -1.25 8.21 6.58
C VAL A 9 -0.70 8.94 5.37
N ALA A 10 0.63 9.00 5.26
CA ALA A 10 1.33 9.50 4.08
C ALA A 10 1.90 8.34 3.25
N VAL A 11 1.81 8.46 1.92
CA VAL A 11 2.48 7.57 0.96
C VAL A 11 3.73 8.28 0.46
N ILE A 12 4.89 7.69 0.70
CA ILE A 12 6.19 8.29 0.37
C ILE A 12 6.75 7.63 -0.89
N VAL A 13 7.26 8.45 -1.81
CA VAL A 13 7.94 8.01 -3.04
C VAL A 13 9.36 8.57 -3.09
N SER A 14 10.22 7.99 -3.92
CA SER A 14 11.56 8.54 -4.16
C SER A 14 11.47 9.93 -4.79
N PRO A 15 12.31 10.91 -4.37
CA PRO A 15 12.31 12.25 -4.96
C PRO A 15 12.71 12.27 -6.45
N SER A 16 13.29 11.18 -6.97
CA SER A 16 13.59 11.02 -8.39
C SER A 16 12.37 10.76 -9.27
N ILE A 17 11.19 10.54 -8.68
CA ILE A 17 9.95 10.28 -9.38
C ILE A 17 9.22 11.63 -9.58
N PRO A 18 9.01 12.10 -10.82
CA PRO A 18 8.36 13.37 -11.13
C PRO A 18 6.84 13.26 -10.97
N VAL A 19 6.38 12.97 -9.75
CA VAL A 19 4.97 12.88 -9.39
C VAL A 19 4.74 13.76 -8.17
N ASP A 20 4.08 14.90 -8.38
CA ASP A 20 3.74 15.82 -7.29
C ASP A 20 2.51 15.35 -6.51
N THR A 21 1.56 14.73 -7.21
CA THR A 21 0.32 14.21 -6.61
C THR A 21 -0.07 12.89 -7.26
N LEU A 22 -0.62 11.97 -6.46
CA LEU A 22 -1.09 10.69 -6.93
C LEU A 22 -2.51 10.45 -6.39
N PRO A 23 -3.51 10.21 -7.24
CA PRO A 23 -4.85 9.92 -6.74
C PRO A 23 -4.86 8.59 -5.99
N ALA A 24 -5.71 8.48 -4.97
CA ALA A 24 -5.84 7.27 -4.16
C ALA A 24 -6.13 6.02 -5.00
N SER A 25 -6.88 6.14 -6.09
CA SER A 25 -7.14 5.05 -7.03
C SER A 25 -5.87 4.50 -7.69
N GLN A 26 -4.90 5.36 -8.00
CA GLN A 26 -3.63 4.94 -8.58
C GLN A 26 -2.76 4.22 -7.55
N VAL A 27 -2.75 4.71 -6.29
CA VAL A 27 -2.13 4.01 -5.16
C VAL A 27 -2.75 2.61 -5.01
N GLN A 28 -4.08 2.52 -4.98
CA GLN A 28 -4.79 1.25 -4.89
C GLN A 28 -4.43 0.29 -6.03
N ASN A 29 -4.40 0.79 -7.26
CA ASN A 29 -4.05 -0.03 -8.43
C ASN A 29 -2.64 -0.60 -8.32
N ILE A 30 -1.68 0.19 -7.83
CA ILE A 30 -0.31 -0.25 -7.61
C ILE A 30 -0.26 -1.30 -6.49
N PHE A 31 -0.87 -1.03 -5.34
CA PHE A 31 -0.87 -1.93 -4.18
C PHE A 31 -1.68 -3.22 -4.38
N LEU A 32 -2.60 -3.26 -5.35
CA LEU A 32 -3.35 -4.45 -5.75
C LEU A 32 -2.74 -5.19 -6.95
N GLY A 33 -1.63 -4.70 -7.51
CA GLY A 33 -0.99 -5.27 -8.69
C GLY A 33 -1.79 -5.11 -9.99
N ARG A 34 -2.75 -4.19 -10.02
CA ARG A 34 -3.52 -3.83 -11.23
C ARG A 34 -2.73 -2.89 -12.14
N SER A 35 -1.81 -2.11 -11.57
CA SER A 35 -0.81 -1.32 -12.28
C SER A 35 0.57 -1.61 -11.70
N SER A 36 1.58 -1.60 -12.57
CA SER A 36 3.00 -1.65 -12.17
C SER A 36 3.71 -0.31 -12.41
N TYR A 37 2.97 0.74 -12.75
CA TYR A 37 3.53 2.02 -13.20
C TYR A 37 2.83 3.21 -12.54
N PHE A 38 3.62 4.24 -12.25
CA PHE A 38 3.14 5.60 -12.01
C PHE A 38 2.56 6.20 -13.30
N PRO A 39 1.81 7.31 -13.21
CA PRO A 39 1.55 8.15 -14.39
C PRO A 39 2.89 8.51 -15.06
N GLY A 40 3.00 8.34 -16.39
CA GLY A 40 4.25 8.59 -17.12
C GLY A 40 5.21 7.39 -17.22
N GLU A 41 4.69 6.15 -17.11
CA GLU A 41 5.40 4.90 -17.43
C GLU A 41 6.60 4.54 -16.52
N LEU A 42 6.80 5.26 -15.42
CA LEU A 42 7.82 4.89 -14.44
C LEU A 42 7.37 3.71 -13.59
N ARG A 43 8.22 2.69 -13.47
CA ARG A 43 7.88 1.47 -12.74
C ARG A 43 7.72 1.74 -11.24
N ALA A 44 6.58 1.34 -10.69
CA ALA A 44 6.27 1.41 -9.26
C ALA A 44 6.55 0.06 -8.59
N ILE A 45 7.26 0.08 -7.46
CA ILE A 45 7.50 -1.09 -6.62
C ILE A 45 6.90 -0.79 -5.24
N PRO A 46 5.66 -1.23 -4.96
CA PRO A 46 5.04 -0.96 -3.67
C PRO A 46 5.76 -1.74 -2.57
N VAL A 47 5.94 -1.06 -1.44
CA VAL A 47 6.42 -1.67 -0.19
C VAL A 47 5.37 -1.38 0.88
N ASP A 48 4.93 -2.44 1.54
CA ASP A 48 3.94 -2.38 2.59
C ASP A 48 4.60 -2.33 3.97
N GLN A 49 3.85 -1.82 4.94
CA GLN A 49 4.26 -1.77 6.33
C GLN A 49 4.26 -3.18 6.94
N ALA A 50 4.88 -3.29 8.11
CA ALA A 50 4.89 -4.53 8.87
C ALA A 50 3.47 -5.07 9.11
N GLU A 51 3.30 -6.39 9.03
CA GLU A 51 2.01 -7.04 9.22
C GLU A 51 1.42 -6.70 10.59
N GLY A 52 0.16 -6.27 10.59
CA GLY A 52 -0.57 -5.97 11.81
C GLY A 52 -0.21 -4.64 12.48
N SER A 53 0.77 -3.89 11.93
CA SER A 53 1.10 -2.54 12.40
C SER A 53 -0.10 -1.58 12.28
N GLU A 54 -0.12 -0.56 13.13
CA GLU A 54 -1.16 0.47 13.08
C GLU A 54 -1.15 1.21 11.74
N THR A 55 0.03 1.49 11.19
CA THR A 55 0.19 2.13 9.87
C THR A 55 -0.39 1.28 8.75
N GLN A 56 -0.15 -0.04 8.74
CA GLN A 56 -0.75 -0.92 7.72
C GLN A 56 -2.28 -0.90 7.82
N ARG A 57 -2.82 -1.01 9.04
CA ARG A 57 -4.27 -1.02 9.28
C ARG A 57 -4.91 0.30 8.86
N ALA A 58 -4.29 1.42 9.19
CA ALA A 58 -4.76 2.75 8.81
C ALA A 58 -4.71 2.94 7.29
N PHE A 59 -3.60 2.59 6.64
CA PHE A 59 -3.46 2.66 5.18
C PHE A 59 -4.55 1.83 4.46
N TYR A 60 -4.80 0.61 4.92
CA TYR A 60 -5.79 -0.26 4.29
C TYR A 60 -7.22 0.26 4.48
N ARG A 61 -7.53 0.78 5.66
CA ARG A 61 -8.83 1.39 5.93
C ARG A 61 -9.04 2.68 5.14
N ASP A 62 -8.10 3.61 5.22
CA ASP A 62 -8.29 5.00 4.81
C ASP A 62 -7.92 5.23 3.34
N VAL A 63 -6.93 4.50 2.80
CA VAL A 63 -6.48 4.65 1.41
C VAL A 63 -7.01 3.54 0.52
N MET A 64 -6.98 2.29 1.00
CA MET A 64 -7.43 1.14 0.20
C MET A 64 -8.94 0.93 0.27
N GLY A 65 -9.62 1.40 1.33
CA GLY A 65 -11.04 1.13 1.57
C GLY A 65 -11.33 -0.37 1.77
N GLN A 66 -10.33 -1.16 2.16
CA GLN A 66 -10.42 -2.62 2.29
C GLN A 66 -9.82 -3.08 3.61
N SER A 67 -10.37 -4.13 4.20
CA SER A 67 -9.77 -4.77 5.37
C SER A 67 -8.50 -5.55 5.01
N PRO A 68 -7.57 -5.76 5.96
CA PRO A 68 -6.41 -6.64 5.77
C PRO A 68 -6.77 -8.05 5.30
N ALA A 69 -7.91 -8.58 5.75
CA ALA A 69 -8.40 -9.88 5.32
C ALA A 69 -8.79 -9.90 3.82
N GLN A 70 -9.42 -8.84 3.32
CA GLN A 70 -9.78 -8.70 1.90
C GLN A 70 -8.52 -8.58 1.02
N ILE A 71 -7.53 -7.76 1.44
CA ILE A 71 -6.25 -7.64 0.73
C ILE A 71 -5.51 -8.98 0.70
N LYS A 72 -5.49 -9.70 1.83
CA LYS A 72 -4.90 -11.04 1.90
C LYS A 72 -5.59 -12.02 0.97
N SER A 73 -6.92 -12.05 0.95
CA SER A 73 -7.71 -12.90 0.06
C SER A 73 -7.45 -12.60 -1.43
N HIS A 74 -7.39 -11.32 -1.79
CA HIS A 74 -7.03 -10.87 -3.14
C HIS A 74 -5.68 -11.43 -3.59
N TRP A 75 -4.66 -11.30 -2.75
CA TRP A 75 -3.32 -11.79 -3.06
C TRP A 75 -3.20 -13.32 -3.02
N SER A 76 -3.95 -14.01 -2.17
CA SER A 76 -4.07 -15.47 -2.22
C SER A 76 -4.56 -15.92 -3.59
N LYS A 77 -5.63 -15.31 -4.12
CA LYS A 77 -6.15 -15.62 -5.46
C LYS A 77 -5.12 -15.39 -6.55
N ILE A 78 -4.39 -14.27 -6.51
CA ILE A 78 -3.35 -13.97 -7.52
C ILE A 78 -2.22 -15.00 -7.47
N LEU A 79 -1.72 -15.32 -6.27
CA LEU A 79 -0.65 -16.30 -6.07
C LEU A 79 -1.03 -17.68 -6.62
N PHE A 80 -2.24 -18.15 -6.35
CA PHE A 80 -2.72 -19.43 -6.88
C PHE A 80 -2.85 -19.45 -8.41
N THR A 81 -3.08 -18.30 -9.04
CA THR A 81 -3.11 -18.18 -10.51
C THR A 81 -1.76 -17.90 -11.15
N GLY A 82 -0.69 -17.70 -10.37
CA GLY A 82 0.65 -17.37 -10.88
C GLY A 82 0.77 -15.98 -11.53
N ARG A 83 -0.21 -15.08 -11.30
CA ARG A 83 -0.32 -13.80 -12.02
C ARG A 83 0.38 -12.62 -11.36
N GLY A 84 1.12 -12.84 -10.28
CA GLY A 84 1.81 -11.76 -9.57
C GLY A 84 2.18 -12.12 -8.15
N ARG A 85 2.74 -11.14 -7.44
CA ARG A 85 3.16 -11.26 -6.05
C ARG A 85 2.69 -10.04 -5.26
N PRO A 86 2.33 -10.20 -3.98
CA PRO A 86 1.99 -9.08 -3.12
C PRO A 86 3.17 -8.11 -2.96
N PRO A 87 2.92 -6.86 -2.53
CA PRO A 87 3.97 -5.94 -2.13
C PRO A 87 4.93 -6.58 -1.12
N GLY A 88 6.23 -6.28 -1.27
CA GLY A 88 7.20 -6.62 -0.24
C GLY A 88 6.86 -5.90 1.06
N ARG A 89 7.19 -6.48 2.22
CA ARG A 89 6.95 -5.84 3.51
C ARG A 89 8.24 -5.35 4.14
N LEU A 90 8.15 -4.21 4.81
CA LEU A 90 9.22 -3.76 5.69
C LEU A 90 9.41 -4.77 6.83
N PRO A 91 10.66 -5.11 7.18
CA PRO A 91 10.93 -5.92 8.36
C PRO A 91 10.40 -5.18 9.59
N THR A 92 9.78 -5.93 10.51
CA THR A 92 9.45 -5.39 11.82
C THR A 92 10.75 -5.03 12.53
N MET A 93 10.91 -3.77 12.94
CA MET A 93 11.95 -3.45 13.91
C MET A 93 11.54 -4.15 15.22
N ARG A 94 12.28 -5.19 15.61
CA ARG A 94 12.16 -5.73 16.97
C ARG A 94 12.62 -4.61 17.91
N LYS A 95 11.70 -4.16 18.77
CA LYS A 95 12.07 -3.38 19.95
C LYS A 95 12.91 -4.24 20.89
#